data_AF-A0A1W9Q3P2-F1
#
_entry.id   AF-A0A1W9Q3P2-F1
#
_cell.length_a   1.000
_cell.length_b   1.000
_cell.length_c   1.000
_cell.angle_alpha   90.00
_cell.angle_beta   90.00
_cell.angle_gamma   90.00
#
_symmetry.space_group_name_H-M   'P 1'
#
loop_
_entity.id
_entity.type
_entity.pdbx_description
1 polymer ?
#
loop_
_entity_poly.entity_id
_entity_poly.type
_entity_poly.pdbx_seq_one_letter_code
_entity_poly.pdbx_strand_id
1 'polypeptide(L)'
;AFVPDGQPAPHLERTIWTEIFTVYYIATMIWAWINFWRAFNRMLTRSGRRRMIYLMAGATAPALGSYPYLMYGSSVAARHPVLFWSSALVINLLVGGLVVVMAYAVAFFGVSWPDRLVKSRLFKWILRGPVTASVTLGLMTVVRRGGELFDGNPYSAFVPLTMIVCVLLLEHTITLAAPLWERNLFFGGDRDELLLLQNIEERLLTRSDLNQFLEAVLAAVRDHLQSPSAFVAALDDGELALITMAGNRNMLDQKHFPEVLRVAEIEEGPERQEFIWGDYWILPLRKRKKDMDRDETPPLLGILGVARPPDQPGDKEQNDALWLLAARAALALEDRQLQQTVFQSLQDLQPQADTLQRWRASGRYDSKASMLAESLPPDGDLANWVKDALTHYWGGPKLSGSPLMDLQVVQKTAADHDGNAVNALRAILRRGVDKIKPEGERRFTAEWILFNILEMKFIEGRKVRDVAARLAMSEADLYRKQRVAVEAVAKSVLEMESHAKETK
;
A
#
# COMPACT_ATOMS: atom_id res chain seq x y z
N ALA A 1 44.81 7.61 61.91
CA ALA A 1 43.41 7.98 62.22
C ALA A 1 42.56 7.56 61.02
N PHE A 2 41.65 6.61 61.24
CA PHE A 2 40.55 6.32 60.33
C PHE A 2 39.87 7.66 60.01
N VAL A 3 39.69 7.99 58.72
CA VAL A 3 38.69 9.00 58.39
C VAL A 3 37.35 8.30 58.60
N PRO A 4 36.59 8.68 59.64
CA PRO A 4 35.21 8.24 59.79
C PRO A 4 34.41 8.88 58.66
N ASP A 5 33.29 8.29 58.30
CA ASP A 5 32.30 8.86 57.36
C ASP A 5 32.58 8.65 55.87
N GLY A 6 32.67 7.38 55.45
CA GLY A 6 31.73 6.76 54.49
C GLY A 6 31.21 7.56 53.28
N GLN A 7 31.90 8.59 52.80
CA GLN A 7 31.47 9.40 51.66
C GLN A 7 32.27 9.02 50.42
N PRO A 8 31.59 8.82 49.28
CA PRO A 8 30.27 9.37 48.93
C PRO A 8 29.08 8.40 49.06
N ALA A 9 29.24 7.19 49.62
CA ALA A 9 28.15 6.20 49.71
C ALA A 9 28.20 5.37 51.01
N PRO A 10 27.53 5.84 52.10
CA PRO A 10 27.68 5.26 53.45
C PRO A 10 27.04 3.88 53.64
N HIS A 11 26.37 3.33 52.62
CA HIS A 11 25.66 2.04 52.69
C HIS A 11 26.17 0.99 51.68
N LEU A 12 27.26 1.27 50.96
CA LEU A 12 27.85 0.36 49.98
C LEU A 12 29.15 -0.25 50.52
N GLU A 13 29.04 -1.03 51.60
CA GLU A 13 30.17 -1.84 52.06
C GLU A 13 30.29 -3.12 51.22
N ARG A 14 31.52 -3.46 50.86
CA ARG A 14 31.82 -4.64 50.05
C ARG A 14 31.57 -5.89 50.89
N THR A 15 30.61 -6.72 50.49
CA THR A 15 30.27 -7.97 51.19
C THR A 15 30.68 -9.19 50.36
N ILE A 16 30.70 -10.39 50.96
CA ILE A 16 30.94 -11.66 50.25
C ILE A 16 29.94 -11.84 49.09
N TRP A 17 28.70 -11.39 49.28
CA TRP A 17 27.68 -11.40 48.23
C TRP A 17 28.03 -10.51 47.03
N THR A 18 28.77 -9.41 47.25
CA THR A 18 29.28 -8.55 46.18
C THR A 18 30.30 -9.30 45.32
N GLU A 19 31.14 -10.15 45.91
CA GLU A 19 32.12 -10.96 45.18
C GLU A 19 31.44 -12.08 44.37
N ILE A 20 30.49 -12.80 44.98
CA ILE A 20 29.68 -13.81 44.30
C ILE A 20 28.92 -13.19 43.12
N PHE A 21 28.29 -12.02 43.33
CA PHE A 21 27.62 -11.29 42.26
C PHE A 21 28.58 -10.88 41.15
N THR A 22 29.79 -10.44 41.47
CA THR A 22 30.80 -10.06 40.48
C THR A 22 31.19 -11.25 39.61
N VAL A 23 31.43 -12.42 40.21
CA VAL A 23 31.74 -13.66 39.47
C VAL A 23 30.57 -14.07 38.58
N TYR A 24 29.35 -14.04 39.10
CA TYR A 24 28.13 -14.34 38.34
C TYR A 24 27.94 -13.36 37.16
N TYR A 25 28.15 -12.06 37.39
CA TYR A 25 28.06 -11.02 36.37
C TYR A 25 29.09 -11.22 35.26
N ILE A 26 30.35 -11.56 35.60
CA ILE A 26 31.39 -11.86 34.62
C ILE A 26 31.02 -13.11 33.80
N ALA A 27 30.56 -14.18 34.46
CA ALA A 27 30.17 -15.41 33.79
C ALA A 27 29.02 -15.19 32.79
N THR A 28 27.99 -14.43 33.20
CA THR A 28 26.86 -14.07 32.33
C THR A 28 27.27 -13.16 31.18
N MET A 29 28.17 -12.19 31.38
CA MET A 29 28.72 -11.38 30.28
C MET A 29 29.50 -12.20 29.26
N ILE A 30 30.36 -13.12 29.72
CA ILE A 30 31.09 -14.03 28.82
C ILE A 30 30.11 -14.89 28.03
N TRP A 31 29.10 -15.45 28.70
CA TRP A 31 28.07 -16.26 28.05
C TRP A 31 27.28 -15.46 27.00
N ALA A 32 26.89 -14.23 27.31
CA ALA A 32 26.22 -13.32 26.38
C ALA A 32 27.11 -13.03 25.16
N TRP A 33 28.39 -12.73 25.38
CA TRP A 33 29.36 -12.46 24.30
C TRP A 33 29.54 -13.65 23.36
N ILE A 34 29.64 -14.88 23.90
CA ILE A 34 29.72 -16.10 23.10
C ILE A 34 28.49 -16.26 22.21
N ASN A 35 27.30 -15.98 22.74
CA ASN A 35 26.05 -16.07 21.95
C ASN A 35 25.99 -15.01 20.85
N PHE A 36 26.38 -13.77 21.14
CA PHE A 36 26.47 -12.72 20.12
C PHE A 36 27.47 -13.07 19.02
N TRP A 37 28.64 -13.60 19.38
CA TRP A 37 29.64 -14.02 18.42
C TRP A 37 29.15 -15.17 17.54
N ARG A 38 28.51 -16.19 18.13
CA ARG A 38 27.88 -17.28 17.37
C ARG A 38 26.81 -16.77 16.42
N ALA A 39 25.96 -15.84 16.86
CA ALA A 39 24.93 -15.24 16.03
C ALA A 39 25.52 -14.42 14.88
N PHE A 40 26.58 -13.65 15.13
CA PHE A 40 27.31 -12.88 14.11
C PHE A 40 27.86 -13.79 13.01
N ASN A 41 28.49 -14.91 13.37
CA ASN A 41 29.06 -15.86 12.40
C ASN A 41 27.99 -16.58 11.55
N ARG A 42 26.76 -16.71 12.06
CA ARG A 42 25.63 -17.31 11.32
C ARG A 42 24.98 -16.34 10.34
N MET A 43 25.28 -15.05 10.39
CA MET A 43 24.69 -14.06 9.47
C MET A 43 25.35 -14.08 8.09
N LEU A 44 24.52 -14.32 7.07
CA LEU A 44 24.93 -14.39 5.67
C LEU A 44 24.94 -13.02 4.97
N THR A 45 24.12 -12.07 5.41
CA THR A 45 23.97 -10.77 4.73
C THR A 45 24.89 -9.69 5.31
N ARG A 46 25.42 -8.82 4.44
CA ARG A 46 26.28 -7.69 4.84
C ARG A 46 25.55 -6.68 5.73
N SER A 47 24.26 -6.45 5.46
CA SER A 47 23.41 -5.57 6.28
C SER A 47 23.13 -6.17 7.66
N GLY A 48 22.85 -7.47 7.73
CA GLY A 48 22.68 -8.20 8.99
C GLY A 48 23.91 -8.13 9.87
N ARG A 49 25.10 -8.42 9.31
CA ARG A 49 26.37 -8.31 10.06
C ARG A 49 26.61 -6.91 10.63
N ARG A 50 26.38 -5.85 9.84
CA ARG A 50 26.52 -4.46 10.32
C ARG A 50 25.58 -4.17 11.50
N ARG A 51 24.31 -4.60 11.41
CA ARG A 51 23.33 -4.40 12.49
C ARG A 51 23.67 -5.22 13.74
N MET A 52 24.19 -6.43 13.57
CA MET A 52 24.66 -7.24 14.70
C MET A 52 25.84 -6.60 15.41
N ILE A 53 26.78 -5.97 14.68
CA ILE A 53 27.85 -5.18 15.31
C ILE A 53 27.28 -4.03 16.15
N TYR A 54 26.28 -3.32 15.62
CA TYR A 54 25.59 -2.26 16.36
C TYR A 54 24.88 -2.78 17.62
N LEU A 55 24.25 -3.95 17.55
CA LEU A 55 23.64 -4.62 18.70
C LEU A 55 24.69 -5.03 19.74
N MET A 56 25.81 -5.60 19.30
CA MET A 56 26.93 -5.97 20.18
C MET A 56 27.54 -4.77 20.87
N ALA A 57 27.76 -3.67 20.14
CA ALA A 57 28.20 -2.40 20.72
C ALA A 57 27.19 -1.89 21.75
N GLY A 58 25.90 -1.87 21.40
CA GLY A 58 24.82 -1.48 22.30
C GLY A 58 24.72 -2.32 23.58
N ALA A 59 24.95 -3.62 23.48
CA ALA A 59 24.93 -4.55 24.62
C ALA A 59 26.03 -4.29 25.65
N THR A 60 27.08 -3.53 25.30
CA THR A 60 28.11 -3.10 26.26
C THR A 60 27.68 -1.92 27.14
N ALA A 61 26.57 -1.24 26.81
CA ALA A 61 26.12 -0.05 27.52
C ALA A 61 25.87 -0.27 29.02
N PRO A 62 25.22 -1.37 29.48
CA PRO A 62 25.03 -1.61 30.91
C PRO A 62 26.35 -1.80 31.68
N ALA A 63 27.36 -2.42 31.04
CA ALA A 63 28.68 -2.61 31.64
C ALA A 63 29.46 -1.29 31.74
N LEU A 64 29.35 -0.43 30.73
CA LEU A 64 29.95 0.91 30.77
C LEU A 64 29.22 1.81 31.78
N GLY A 65 27.90 1.71 31.85
CA GLY A 65 27.07 2.51 32.75
C GLY A 65 27.26 2.20 34.24
N SER A 66 27.69 0.99 34.58
CA SER A 66 27.99 0.61 35.97
C SER A 66 29.38 1.07 36.43
N TYR A 67 30.32 1.35 35.52
CA TYR A 67 31.69 1.73 35.85
C TYR A 67 31.83 2.97 36.75
N PRO A 68 31.13 4.10 36.51
CA PRO A 68 31.19 5.26 37.40
C PRO A 68 30.73 4.93 38.81
N TYR A 69 29.75 4.02 38.95
CA TYR A 69 29.21 3.63 40.23
C TYR A 69 30.15 2.73 41.03
N LEU A 70 30.99 1.95 40.35
CA LEU A 70 32.05 1.15 40.98
C LEU A 70 33.21 2.01 41.51
N MET A 71 33.40 3.23 40.98
CA MET A 71 34.43 4.16 41.44
C MET A 71 34.00 4.99 42.67
N TYR A 72 32.71 4.94 43.07
CA TYR A 72 32.25 5.55 44.32
C TYR A 72 33.01 4.92 45.51
N GLY A 73 33.66 5.76 46.30
CA GLY A 73 34.48 5.33 47.44
C GLY A 73 35.98 5.19 47.16
N SER A 74 36.43 5.39 45.92
CA SER A 74 37.87 5.46 45.62
C SER A 74 38.46 6.80 46.09
N SER A 75 39.67 6.77 46.66
CA SER A 75 40.38 7.98 47.11
C SER A 75 40.70 8.97 45.97
N VAL A 76 40.72 8.48 44.72
CA VAL A 76 40.91 9.27 43.50
C VAL A 76 39.67 10.11 43.18
N ALA A 77 38.47 9.54 43.32
CA ALA A 77 37.21 10.26 43.08
C ALA A 77 36.99 11.39 44.09
N ALA A 78 37.40 11.19 45.35
CA ALA A 78 37.32 12.21 46.40
C ALA A 78 38.28 13.38 46.17
N ARG A 79 39.46 13.14 45.58
CA ARG A 79 40.48 14.18 45.30
C ARG A 79 40.19 15.01 44.06
N HIS A 80 39.51 14.45 43.06
CA HIS A 80 39.20 15.15 41.81
C HIS A 80 37.70 15.09 41.45
N PRO A 81 36.83 15.81 42.19
CA PRO A 81 35.38 15.74 41.99
C PRO A 81 34.94 16.15 40.58
N VAL A 82 35.56 17.19 40.00
CA VAL A 82 35.19 17.71 38.67
C VAL A 82 35.47 16.67 37.58
N LEU A 83 36.65 16.02 37.61
CA LEU A 83 37.01 14.96 36.66
C LEU A 83 36.09 13.74 36.78
N PHE A 84 35.72 13.38 38.02
CA PHE A 84 34.78 12.31 38.28
C PHE A 84 33.40 12.63 37.66
N TRP A 85 32.81 13.78 37.97
CA TRP A 85 31.49 14.15 37.45
C TRP A 85 31.50 14.35 35.92
N SER A 86 32.57 14.89 35.34
CA SER A 86 32.69 15.01 33.88
C SER A 86 32.79 13.64 33.19
N SER A 87 33.58 12.72 33.75
CA SER A 87 33.71 11.37 33.18
C SER A 87 32.43 10.56 33.33
N ALA A 88 31.76 10.65 34.49
CA ALA A 88 30.45 10.07 34.70
C ALA A 88 29.40 10.63 33.73
N LEU A 89 29.38 11.94 33.47
CA LEU A 89 28.49 12.55 32.48
C LEU A 89 28.75 11.99 31.08
N VAL A 90 30.02 11.96 30.65
CA VAL A 90 30.41 11.45 29.32
C VAL A 90 30.04 9.97 29.17
N ILE A 91 30.29 9.15 30.19
CA ILE A 91 29.92 7.73 30.17
C ILE A 91 28.40 7.57 30.10
N ASN A 92 27.63 8.32 30.87
CA ASN A 92 26.16 8.25 30.81
C ASN A 92 25.60 8.71 29.45
N LEU A 93 26.17 9.75 28.84
CA LEU A 93 25.81 10.17 27.48
C LEU A 93 26.15 9.09 26.45
N LEU A 94 27.33 8.48 26.56
CA LEU A 94 27.75 7.38 25.70
C LEU A 94 26.83 6.16 25.85
N VAL A 95 26.45 5.80 27.08
CA VAL A 95 25.49 4.74 27.37
C VAL A 95 24.13 5.05 26.75
N GLY A 96 23.64 6.29 26.87
CA GLY A 96 22.40 6.72 26.20
C GLY A 96 22.48 6.55 24.68
N GLY A 97 23.59 6.96 24.06
CA GLY A 97 23.85 6.74 22.64
C GLY A 97 23.89 5.26 22.25
N LEU A 98 24.56 4.42 23.03
CA LEU A 98 24.62 2.97 22.79
C LEU A 98 23.26 2.30 22.92
N VAL A 99 22.41 2.74 23.86
CA VAL A 99 21.02 2.26 23.99
C VAL A 99 20.20 2.64 22.76
N VAL A 100 20.39 3.85 22.22
CA VAL A 100 19.76 4.26 20.96
C VAL A 100 20.23 3.41 19.79
N VAL A 101 21.53 3.12 19.69
CA VAL A 101 22.11 2.24 18.66
C VAL A 101 21.59 0.80 18.80
N MET A 102 21.43 0.32 20.04
CA MET A 102 20.81 -0.98 20.34
C MET A 102 19.36 -1.02 19.85
N ALA A 103 18.55 -0.01 20.21
CA ALA A 103 17.16 0.10 19.76
C ALA A 103 17.07 0.16 18.22
N TYR A 104 18.00 0.87 17.58
CA TYR A 104 18.13 0.88 16.12
C TYR A 104 18.38 -0.52 15.57
N ALA A 105 19.34 -1.26 16.11
CA ALA A 105 19.65 -2.60 15.62
C ALA A 105 18.46 -3.57 15.79
N VAL A 106 17.77 -3.50 16.94
CA VAL A 106 16.61 -4.34 17.26
C VAL A 106 15.41 -4.02 16.37
N ALA A 107 15.18 -2.75 16.05
CA ALA A 107 14.03 -2.31 15.25
C ALA A 107 13.97 -2.91 13.83
N PHE A 108 15.07 -3.45 13.30
CA PHE A 108 15.07 -4.12 12.00
C PHE A 108 14.90 -5.64 12.08
N PHE A 109 15.02 -6.25 13.26
CA PHE A 109 14.78 -7.68 13.41
C PHE A 109 13.27 -7.93 13.51
N GLY A 110 12.72 -8.74 12.61
CA GLY A 110 11.30 -9.14 12.63
C GLY A 110 10.31 -8.16 11.99
N VAL A 111 10.71 -6.96 11.56
CA VAL A 111 9.78 -5.93 11.04
C VAL A 111 9.65 -5.94 9.51
N SER A 112 8.45 -6.20 8.97
CA SER A 112 8.12 -6.33 7.52
C SER A 112 8.28 -5.06 6.68
N TRP A 113 8.74 -3.98 7.28
CA TRP A 113 8.64 -2.64 6.75
C TRP A 113 9.89 -2.31 5.93
N PRO A 114 9.78 -1.45 4.90
CA PRO A 114 10.94 -0.93 4.19
C PRO A 114 11.92 -0.24 5.17
N ASP A 115 13.23 -0.41 4.95
CA ASP A 115 14.27 0.16 5.80
C ASP A 115 14.08 1.67 6.03
N ARG A 116 13.63 2.41 5.01
CA ARG A 116 13.31 3.85 5.10
C ARG A 116 12.27 4.17 6.16
N LEU A 117 11.23 3.33 6.26
CA LEU A 117 10.08 3.57 7.12
C LEU A 117 10.40 3.20 8.57
N VAL A 118 11.19 2.14 8.78
CA VAL A 118 11.75 1.82 10.10
C VAL A 118 12.64 2.96 10.60
N LYS A 119 13.54 3.49 9.75
CA LYS A 119 14.41 4.62 10.12
C LYS A 119 13.62 5.88 10.47
N SER A 120 12.66 6.29 9.64
CA SER A 120 11.82 7.46 9.88
C SER A 120 11.04 7.32 11.20
N ARG A 121 10.37 6.17 11.40
CA ARG A 121 9.58 5.93 12.62
C ARG A 121 10.43 5.91 13.87
N LEU A 122 11.56 5.21 13.82
CA LEU A 122 12.48 5.15 14.95
C LEU A 122 13.03 6.53 15.28
N PHE A 123 13.42 7.32 14.27
CA PHE A 123 13.92 8.67 14.46
C PHE A 123 12.87 9.57 15.13
N LYS A 124 11.62 9.56 14.63
CA LYS A 124 10.51 10.30 15.24
C LYS A 124 10.23 9.84 16.67
N TRP A 125 10.27 8.54 16.93
CA TRP A 125 10.04 7.99 18.26
C TRP A 125 11.15 8.39 19.26
N ILE A 126 12.42 8.29 18.85
CA ILE A 126 13.56 8.72 19.69
C ILE A 126 13.47 10.22 20.00
N LEU A 127 13.16 11.02 18.98
CA LEU A 127 13.11 12.47 19.12
C LEU A 127 11.95 12.90 20.02
N ARG A 128 10.77 12.31 19.83
CA ARG A 128 9.53 12.60 20.58
C ARG A 128 9.59 12.12 22.03
N GLY A 129 10.13 10.93 22.28
CA GLY A 129 10.15 10.35 23.63
C GLY A 129 11.45 10.68 24.37
N PRO A 130 12.49 9.84 24.22
CA PRO A 130 13.75 9.96 24.97
C PRO A 130 14.40 11.35 24.92
N VAL A 131 14.46 11.99 23.74
CA VAL A 131 15.14 13.29 23.61
C VAL A 131 14.33 14.40 24.26
N THR A 132 13.03 14.50 23.96
CA THR A 132 12.14 15.48 24.61
C THR A 132 12.16 15.33 26.13
N ALA A 133 12.06 14.10 26.64
CA ALA A 133 12.11 13.83 28.07
C ALA A 133 13.46 14.25 28.69
N SER A 134 14.59 13.90 28.06
CA SER A 134 15.92 14.25 28.57
C SER A 134 16.17 15.75 28.59
N VAL A 135 15.81 16.46 27.52
CA VAL A 135 15.95 17.92 27.42
C VAL A 135 15.05 18.61 28.44
N THR A 136 13.81 18.16 28.58
CA THR A 136 12.85 18.71 29.54
C THR A 136 13.32 18.50 30.98
N LEU A 137 13.77 17.30 31.33
CA LEU A 137 14.34 17.00 32.65
C LEU A 137 15.61 17.80 32.94
N GLY A 138 16.48 17.97 31.93
CA GLY A 138 17.67 18.81 32.03
C GLY A 138 17.31 20.26 32.34
N LEU A 139 16.40 20.84 31.56
CA LEU A 139 15.97 22.23 31.73
C LEU A 139 15.23 22.44 33.05
N MET A 140 14.37 21.50 33.44
CA MET A 140 13.73 21.47 34.76
C MET A 140 14.77 21.47 35.88
N THR A 141 15.84 20.67 35.76
CA THR A 141 16.91 20.61 36.77
C THR A 141 17.66 21.93 36.86
N VAL A 142 17.93 22.58 35.73
CA VAL A 142 18.58 23.90 35.67
C VAL A 142 17.70 24.97 36.34
N VAL A 143 16.41 25.03 36.00
CA VAL A 143 15.46 25.99 36.58
C VAL A 143 15.28 25.74 38.08
N ARG A 144 15.20 24.47 38.51
CA ARG A 144 15.12 24.08 39.92
C ARG A 144 16.33 24.60 40.70
N ARG A 145 17.54 24.32 40.22
CA ARG A 145 18.79 24.80 40.85
C ARG A 145 18.92 26.32 40.82
N GLY A 146 18.44 26.98 39.75
CA GLY A 146 18.37 28.43 39.67
C GLY A 146 17.42 29.01 40.73
N GLY A 147 16.24 28.43 40.91
CA GLY A 147 15.27 28.84 41.92
C GLY A 147 15.81 28.75 43.35
N GLU A 148 16.56 27.69 43.66
CA GLU A 148 17.27 27.54 44.94
C GLU A 148 18.30 28.66 45.17
N LEU A 149 19.03 29.07 44.13
CA LEU A 149 20.06 30.10 44.20
C LEU A 149 19.50 31.53 44.31
N PHE A 150 18.39 31.83 43.63
CA PHE A 150 17.84 33.19 43.53
C PHE A 150 16.74 33.49 44.56
N ASP A 151 15.86 32.52 44.85
CA ASP A 151 14.61 32.76 45.60
C ASP A 151 14.49 31.86 46.85
N GLY A 152 15.48 30.99 47.10
CA GLY A 152 15.54 30.08 48.24
C GLY A 152 14.47 28.98 48.25
N ASN A 153 13.62 28.89 47.22
CA ASN A 153 12.59 27.88 47.09
C ASN A 153 12.96 26.82 46.02
N PRO A 154 13.19 25.56 46.41
CA PRO A 154 13.51 24.46 45.49
C PRO A 154 12.41 24.16 44.47
N TYR A 155 11.15 24.48 44.77
CA TYR A 155 10.02 24.17 43.91
C TYR A 155 9.22 25.44 43.61
N SER A 156 9.75 26.25 42.69
CA SER A 156 9.04 27.39 42.13
C SER A 156 8.02 26.96 41.06
N ALA A 157 6.96 27.75 40.88
CA ALA A 157 5.97 27.52 39.81
C ALA A 157 6.57 27.53 38.39
N PHE A 158 7.80 28.06 38.24
CA PHE A 158 8.55 28.04 36.98
C PHE A 158 8.96 26.64 36.55
N VAL A 159 9.15 25.69 37.47
CA VAL A 159 9.54 24.31 37.16
C VAL A 159 8.49 23.61 36.28
N PRO A 160 7.21 23.48 36.70
CA PRO A 160 6.18 22.87 35.85
C PRO A 160 5.84 23.72 34.62
N LEU A 161 5.90 25.06 34.70
CA LEU A 161 5.72 25.93 33.54
C LEU A 161 6.76 25.63 32.44
N THR A 162 8.04 25.56 32.83
CA THR A 162 9.14 25.24 31.92
C THR A 162 8.98 23.86 31.31
N MET A 163 8.49 22.88 32.10
CA MET A 163 8.19 21.55 31.60
C MET A 163 7.16 21.59 30.46
N ILE A 164 6.02 22.25 30.70
CA ILE A 164 4.93 22.35 29.72
C ILE A 164 5.41 23.07 28.45
N VAL A 165 6.07 24.22 28.62
CA VAL A 165 6.58 25.02 27.49
C VAL A 165 7.61 24.24 26.69
N CYS A 166 8.57 23.59 27.35
CA CYS A 166 9.62 22.82 26.68
C CYS A 166 9.05 21.64 25.89
N VAL A 167 8.14 20.87 26.49
CA VAL A 167 7.49 19.74 25.81
C VAL A 167 6.69 20.24 24.61
N LEU A 168 5.84 21.27 24.77
CA LEU A 168 5.03 21.79 23.65
C LEU A 168 5.90 22.34 22.52
N LEU A 169 6.94 23.12 22.84
CA LEU A 169 7.85 23.68 21.85
C LEU A 169 8.62 22.59 21.10
N LEU A 170 9.16 21.59 21.82
CA LEU A 170 9.88 20.49 21.20
C LEU A 170 8.95 19.64 20.33
N GLU A 171 7.78 19.24 20.82
CA GLU A 171 6.79 18.46 20.06
C GLU A 171 6.35 19.18 18.78
N HIS A 172 6.11 20.49 18.88
CA HIS A 172 5.74 21.31 17.74
C HIS A 172 6.89 21.42 16.74
N THR A 173 8.10 21.71 17.22
CA THR A 173 9.31 21.81 16.39
C THR A 173 9.61 20.50 15.67
N ILE A 174 9.47 19.37 16.35
CA ILE A 174 9.64 18.03 15.78
C ILE A 174 8.63 17.80 14.65
N THR A 175 7.38 18.20 14.86
CA THR A 175 6.31 18.04 13.87
C THR A 175 6.57 18.87 12.62
N LEU A 176 7.02 20.12 12.79
CA LEU A 176 7.38 21.01 11.68
C LEU A 176 8.66 20.57 10.94
N ALA A 177 9.65 20.06 11.68
CA ALA A 177 10.94 19.66 11.12
C ALA A 177 10.91 18.25 10.51
N ALA A 178 9.98 17.38 10.92
CA ALA A 178 9.81 16.03 10.39
C ALA A 178 9.90 15.94 8.85
N PRO A 179 9.11 16.70 8.06
CA PRO A 179 9.16 16.62 6.60
C PRO A 179 10.53 17.02 6.01
N LEU A 180 11.23 17.98 6.60
CA LEU A 180 12.52 18.46 6.11
C LEU A 180 13.60 17.38 6.25
N TRP A 181 13.63 16.69 7.40
CA TRP A 181 14.65 15.68 7.69
C TRP A 181 14.32 14.37 7.00
N GLU A 182 13.03 14.03 6.86
CA GLU A 182 12.61 12.93 6.00
C GLU A 182 13.11 13.13 4.57
N ARG A 183 12.89 14.32 4.01
CA ARG A 183 13.33 14.71 2.66
C ARG A 183 14.85 14.62 2.46
N ASN A 184 15.64 15.04 3.45
CA ASN A 184 17.10 15.14 3.30
C ASN A 184 17.87 13.86 3.66
N LEU A 185 17.40 13.07 4.63
CA LEU A 185 18.16 11.96 5.21
C LEU A 185 17.74 10.59 4.67
N PHE A 186 16.49 10.43 4.19
CA PHE A 186 15.92 9.11 3.87
C PHE A 186 15.46 8.90 2.41
N PHE A 187 15.34 9.96 1.61
CA PHE A 187 15.00 9.89 0.18
C PHE A 187 16.22 10.17 -0.72
N GLY A 188 17.31 9.45 -0.54
CA GLY A 188 18.47 9.51 -1.44
C GLY A 188 18.37 8.45 -2.52
N GLY A 189 17.66 8.73 -3.62
CA GLY A 189 17.49 7.83 -4.77
C GLY A 189 16.13 8.00 -5.46
N ASP A 190 15.04 7.71 -4.75
CA ASP A 190 13.67 7.67 -5.31
C ASP A 190 13.02 9.06 -5.53
N ARG A 191 13.80 10.15 -5.52
CA ARG A 191 13.29 11.53 -5.65
C ARG A 191 12.66 11.75 -7.02
N ASP A 192 13.32 11.26 -8.05
CA ASP A 192 12.88 11.48 -9.43
C ASP A 192 11.58 10.73 -9.68
N GLU A 193 11.42 9.52 -9.15
CA GLU A 193 10.20 8.72 -9.27
C GLU A 193 9.01 9.33 -8.52
N LEU A 194 9.21 9.82 -7.30
CA LEU A 194 8.15 10.46 -6.51
C LEU A 194 7.74 11.82 -7.08
N LEU A 195 8.69 12.61 -7.57
CA LEU A 195 8.41 13.88 -8.26
C LEU A 195 7.67 13.64 -9.57
N LEU A 196 7.96 12.54 -10.29
CA LEU A 196 7.22 12.17 -11.49
C LEU A 196 5.75 11.91 -11.17
N LEU A 197 5.45 11.22 -10.07
CA LEU A 197 4.09 10.92 -9.65
C LEU A 197 3.30 12.18 -9.21
N GLN A 198 3.96 13.12 -8.52
CA GLN A 198 3.36 14.42 -8.17
C GLN A 198 3.14 15.30 -9.40
N ASN A 199 4.08 15.32 -10.35
CA ASN A 199 3.93 16.06 -11.60
C ASN A 199 2.82 15.47 -12.49
N ILE A 200 2.54 14.17 -12.40
CA ILE A 200 1.38 13.57 -13.06
C ILE A 200 0.10 14.15 -12.45
N GLU A 201 -0.03 14.19 -11.12
CA GLU A 201 -1.21 14.75 -10.44
C GLU A 201 -1.57 16.16 -10.95
N GLU A 202 -0.57 17.04 -11.08
CA GLU A 202 -0.77 18.43 -11.54
C GLU A 202 -1.05 18.57 -13.04
N ARG A 203 -0.81 17.53 -13.84
CA ARG A 203 -0.93 17.55 -15.31
C ARG A 203 -2.04 16.65 -15.85
N LEU A 204 -2.77 15.95 -14.99
CA LEU A 204 -3.90 15.12 -15.38
C LEU A 204 -5.06 16.00 -15.89
N LEU A 205 -5.59 15.65 -17.05
CA LEU A 205 -6.79 16.28 -17.59
C LEU A 205 -8.00 15.46 -17.13
N THR A 206 -8.90 16.10 -16.40
CA THR A 206 -10.14 15.43 -16.00
C THR A 206 -11.09 15.28 -17.20
N ARG A 207 -12.07 14.38 -17.09
CA ARG A 207 -13.11 14.23 -18.12
C ARG A 207 -13.90 15.52 -18.33
N SER A 208 -14.11 16.32 -17.28
CA SER A 208 -14.76 17.62 -17.38
C SER A 208 -13.89 18.64 -18.13
N ASP A 209 -12.58 18.66 -17.89
CA ASP A 209 -11.67 19.59 -18.56
C ASP A 209 -11.59 19.30 -20.06
N LEU A 210 -11.55 18.01 -20.43
CA LEU A 210 -11.60 17.59 -21.83
C LEU A 210 -12.92 18.01 -22.49
N ASN A 211 -14.07 17.79 -21.84
CA ASN A 211 -15.36 18.20 -22.37
C ASN A 211 -15.44 19.71 -22.58
N GLN A 212 -15.02 20.51 -21.59
CA GLN A 212 -15.02 21.98 -21.71
C GLN A 212 -14.11 22.46 -22.84
N PHE A 213 -12.94 21.85 -23.00
CA PHE A 213 -12.04 22.16 -24.10
C PHE A 213 -12.67 21.82 -25.47
N LEU A 214 -13.26 20.63 -25.61
CA LEU A 214 -13.93 20.22 -26.85
C LEU A 214 -15.18 21.06 -27.14
N GLU A 215 -15.92 21.48 -26.13
CA GLU A 215 -17.02 22.45 -26.29
C GLU A 215 -16.52 23.80 -26.83
N ALA A 216 -15.39 24.30 -26.33
CA ALA A 216 -14.79 25.53 -26.84
C ALA A 216 -14.30 25.39 -28.29
N VAL A 217 -13.71 24.24 -28.65
CA VAL A 217 -13.33 23.92 -30.03
C VAL A 217 -14.56 23.85 -30.93
N LEU A 218 -15.62 23.15 -30.51
CA LEU A 218 -16.86 23.04 -31.27
C LEU A 218 -17.58 24.38 -31.42
N ALA A 219 -17.54 25.25 -30.41
CA ALA A 219 -18.06 26.61 -30.52
C ALA A 219 -17.30 27.40 -31.59
N ALA A 220 -15.97 27.35 -31.57
CA ALA A 220 -15.14 28.00 -32.59
C ALA A 220 -15.40 27.45 -34.01
N VAL A 221 -15.59 26.14 -34.15
CA VAL A 221 -15.94 25.49 -35.43
C VAL A 221 -17.30 25.99 -35.93
N ARG A 222 -18.30 26.09 -35.04
CA ARG A 222 -19.65 26.56 -35.39
C ARG A 222 -19.66 28.04 -35.76
N ASP A 223 -18.93 28.88 -35.02
CA ASP A 223 -18.83 30.32 -35.31
C ASP A 223 -18.17 30.57 -36.66
N HIS A 224 -17.13 29.78 -36.97
CA HIS A 224 -16.36 29.91 -38.21
C HIS A 224 -17.12 29.43 -39.44
N LEU A 225 -17.87 28.32 -39.33
CA LEU A 225 -18.65 27.73 -40.42
C LEU A 225 -20.13 28.15 -40.43
N GLN A 226 -20.55 28.99 -39.48
CA GLN A 226 -21.97 29.38 -39.27
C GLN A 226 -22.90 28.15 -39.22
N SER A 227 -22.44 27.07 -38.57
CA SER A 227 -23.11 25.76 -38.59
C SER A 227 -24.15 25.60 -37.45
N PRO A 228 -25.33 25.02 -37.75
CA PRO A 228 -26.37 24.79 -36.74
C PRO A 228 -26.00 23.73 -35.68
N SER A 229 -25.11 22.78 -36.00
CA SER A 229 -24.68 21.73 -35.09
C SER A 229 -23.28 21.20 -35.43
N ALA A 230 -22.50 20.87 -34.40
CA ALA A 230 -21.22 20.19 -34.55
C ALA A 230 -20.99 19.22 -33.38
N PHE A 231 -20.27 18.12 -33.60
CA PHE A 231 -20.03 17.09 -32.60
C PHE A 231 -18.63 16.50 -32.69
N VAL A 232 -18.12 16.00 -31.56
CA VAL A 232 -16.90 15.19 -31.49
C VAL A 232 -17.24 13.84 -30.90
N ALA A 233 -16.84 12.77 -31.58
CA ALA A 233 -16.86 11.41 -31.07
C ALA A 233 -15.43 10.87 -31.02
N ALA A 234 -15.07 10.17 -29.94
CA ALA A 234 -13.77 9.50 -29.84
C ALA A 234 -13.93 7.99 -29.91
N LEU A 235 -12.89 7.33 -30.40
CA LEU A 235 -12.81 5.89 -30.52
C LEU A 235 -12.30 5.33 -29.19
N ASP A 236 -13.15 4.58 -28.48
CA ASP A 236 -12.82 3.89 -27.24
C ASP A 236 -13.06 2.39 -27.46
N ASP A 237 -11.99 1.59 -27.39
CA ASP A 237 -12.02 0.12 -27.54
C ASP A 237 -12.75 -0.40 -28.81
N GLY A 238 -12.65 0.36 -29.91
CA GLY A 238 -13.28 0.02 -31.19
C GLY A 238 -14.71 0.56 -31.38
N GLU A 239 -15.30 1.22 -30.38
CA GLU A 239 -16.59 1.90 -30.49
C GLU A 239 -16.43 3.42 -30.45
N LEU A 240 -17.04 4.15 -31.40
CA LEU A 240 -17.08 5.63 -31.34
C LEU A 240 -18.12 6.08 -30.31
N ALA A 241 -17.65 6.60 -29.19
CA ALA A 241 -18.47 7.23 -28.18
C ALA A 241 -18.57 8.74 -28.44
N LEU A 242 -19.80 9.27 -28.52
CA LEU A 242 -20.05 10.70 -28.57
C LEU A 242 -19.56 11.34 -27.27
N ILE A 243 -18.53 12.20 -27.33
CA ILE A 243 -18.02 12.90 -26.16
C ILE A 243 -18.83 14.17 -25.91
N THR A 244 -19.03 14.98 -26.95
CA THR A 244 -19.64 16.31 -26.81
C THR A 244 -20.29 16.74 -28.12
N MET A 245 -21.39 17.49 -28.01
CA MET A 245 -22.12 18.09 -29.13
C MET A 245 -22.51 19.53 -28.79
N ALA A 246 -22.29 20.44 -29.74
CA ALA A 246 -22.69 21.83 -29.68
C ALA A 246 -23.79 22.12 -30.73
N GLY A 247 -24.86 22.80 -30.33
CA GLY A 247 -25.97 23.17 -31.21
C GLY A 247 -27.23 22.30 -31.04
N ASN A 248 -28.05 22.20 -32.07
CA ASN A 248 -29.35 21.53 -31.99
C ASN A 248 -29.22 19.99 -31.95
N ARG A 249 -29.38 19.41 -30.75
CA ARG A 249 -29.28 17.96 -30.50
C ARG A 249 -30.28 17.11 -31.29
N ASN A 250 -31.39 17.70 -31.73
CA ASN A 250 -32.44 16.98 -32.46
C ASN A 250 -32.07 16.70 -33.93
N MET A 251 -30.98 17.30 -34.44
CA MET A 251 -30.47 17.08 -35.80
C MET A 251 -29.62 15.81 -35.93
N LEU A 252 -29.31 15.15 -34.81
CA LEU A 252 -28.50 13.94 -34.77
C LEU A 252 -29.34 12.78 -34.25
N ASP A 253 -29.78 11.93 -35.16
CA ASP A 253 -30.51 10.71 -34.81
C ASP A 253 -29.52 9.65 -34.30
N GLN A 254 -29.47 9.46 -32.98
CA GLN A 254 -28.53 8.55 -32.30
C GLN A 254 -28.61 7.10 -32.81
N LYS A 255 -29.70 6.72 -33.50
CA LYS A 255 -29.89 5.41 -34.09
C LYS A 255 -29.03 5.14 -35.33
N HIS A 256 -28.62 6.17 -36.07
CA HIS A 256 -27.82 6.05 -37.31
C HIS A 256 -26.33 6.36 -37.10
N PHE A 257 -25.93 6.76 -35.89
CA PHE A 257 -24.53 6.97 -35.52
C PHE A 257 -23.62 5.75 -35.78
N PRO A 258 -24.11 4.48 -35.64
CA PRO A 258 -23.34 3.29 -36.01
C PRO A 258 -23.13 3.07 -37.51
N GLU A 259 -23.81 3.80 -38.40
CA GLU A 259 -23.61 3.67 -39.86
C GLU A 259 -22.51 4.58 -40.39
N VAL A 260 -22.29 5.74 -39.75
CA VAL A 260 -21.11 6.62 -39.99
C VAL A 260 -19.80 5.84 -39.87
N LEU A 261 -19.78 4.87 -38.97
CA LEU A 261 -18.67 3.98 -38.63
C LEU A 261 -18.28 3.00 -39.74
N ARG A 262 -19.19 2.64 -40.66
CA ARG A 262 -18.95 1.54 -41.62
C ARG A 262 -18.25 1.98 -42.90
N VAL A 263 -17.91 3.26 -43.01
CA VAL A 263 -17.16 3.76 -44.15
C VAL A 263 -15.69 3.41 -43.93
N ALA A 264 -15.26 2.24 -44.43
CA ALA A 264 -13.85 1.82 -44.46
C ALA A 264 -12.92 2.92 -45.04
N GLU A 265 -13.47 3.83 -45.84
CA GLU A 265 -12.78 4.99 -46.40
C GLU A 265 -12.31 6.00 -45.34
N ILE A 266 -12.92 6.07 -44.14
CA ILE A 266 -12.50 6.98 -43.05
C ILE A 266 -11.31 6.38 -42.28
N GLU A 267 -11.24 5.05 -42.15
CA GLU A 267 -10.09 4.38 -41.50
C GLU A 267 -8.86 4.35 -42.41
N GLU A 268 -9.04 4.07 -43.71
CA GLU A 268 -7.95 3.93 -44.69
C GLU A 268 -7.66 5.21 -45.51
N GLY A 269 -8.48 6.26 -45.37
CA GLY A 269 -8.37 7.49 -46.16
C GLY A 269 -7.21 8.41 -45.75
N PRO A 270 -6.77 9.31 -46.67
CA PRO A 270 -5.67 10.25 -46.44
C PRO A 270 -5.91 11.19 -45.25
N GLU A 271 -4.82 11.67 -44.63
CA GLU A 271 -4.84 12.49 -43.40
C GLU A 271 -5.74 13.73 -43.45
N ARG A 272 -5.91 14.33 -44.64
CA ARG A 272 -6.72 15.52 -44.86
C ARG A 272 -7.76 15.29 -45.95
N GLN A 273 -8.79 14.52 -45.62
CA GLN A 273 -9.96 14.37 -46.47
C GLN A 273 -11.23 14.55 -45.66
N GLU A 274 -12.12 15.38 -46.20
CA GLU A 274 -13.45 15.64 -45.68
C GLU A 274 -14.40 14.58 -46.25
N PHE A 275 -15.17 13.92 -45.39
CA PHE A 275 -16.17 12.94 -45.79
C PHE A 275 -17.56 13.54 -45.61
N ILE A 276 -18.47 13.32 -46.55
CA ILE A 276 -19.84 13.83 -46.47
C ILE A 276 -20.74 12.68 -46.02
N TRP A 277 -21.48 12.89 -44.92
CA TRP A 277 -22.48 11.95 -44.41
C TRP A 277 -23.79 12.69 -44.17
N GLY A 278 -24.77 12.49 -45.05
CA GLY A 278 -26.03 13.24 -45.03
C GLY A 278 -25.77 14.75 -45.09
N ASP A 279 -26.25 15.48 -44.10
CA ASP A 279 -26.06 16.93 -43.95
C ASP A 279 -24.81 17.30 -43.12
N TYR A 280 -23.93 16.34 -42.84
CA TYR A 280 -22.73 16.53 -42.03
C TYR A 280 -21.45 16.33 -42.84
N TRP A 281 -20.50 17.22 -42.62
CA TRP A 281 -19.09 17.02 -42.97
C TRP A 281 -18.36 16.37 -41.82
N ILE A 282 -17.62 15.32 -42.10
CA ILE A 282 -16.88 14.52 -41.13
C ILE A 282 -15.39 14.67 -41.41
N LEU A 283 -14.66 15.07 -40.37
CA LEU A 283 -13.22 15.16 -40.37
C LEU A 283 -12.65 14.07 -39.45
N PRO A 284 -11.75 13.20 -39.96
CA PRO A 284 -11.06 12.22 -39.13
C PRO A 284 -10.09 12.92 -38.17
N LEU A 285 -10.16 12.59 -36.89
CA LEU A 285 -9.21 13.02 -35.86
C LEU A 285 -8.17 11.92 -35.68
N ARG A 286 -6.98 12.08 -36.26
CA ARG A 286 -5.91 11.07 -36.20
C ARG A 286 -4.78 11.50 -35.26
N LYS A 287 -4.03 10.51 -34.77
CA LYS A 287 -2.84 10.72 -33.96
C LYS A 287 -1.75 11.45 -34.74
N ARG A 288 -0.89 12.22 -34.07
CA ARG A 288 0.27 12.83 -34.75
C ARG A 288 1.25 11.77 -35.24
N LYS A 289 1.74 11.97 -36.47
CA LYS A 289 2.80 11.19 -37.11
C LYS A 289 4.18 11.52 -36.52
N LYS A 290 4.39 11.28 -35.22
CA LYS A 290 5.72 11.24 -34.58
C LYS A 290 6.15 9.76 -34.60
N ASP A 291 7.18 9.44 -35.36
CA ASP A 291 7.81 8.10 -35.44
C ASP A 291 7.10 7.00 -36.25
N MET A 292 6.22 7.35 -37.20
CA MET A 292 5.59 6.38 -38.11
C MET A 292 6.20 6.44 -39.52
N ASP A 293 6.32 5.27 -40.17
CA ASP A 293 6.83 5.17 -41.54
C ASP A 293 5.99 5.99 -42.52
N ARG A 294 6.59 6.44 -43.63
CA ARG A 294 5.93 7.34 -44.59
C ARG A 294 4.61 6.78 -45.14
N ASP A 295 4.48 5.46 -45.20
CA ASP A 295 3.32 4.75 -45.76
C ASP A 295 2.28 4.30 -44.73
N GLU A 296 2.52 4.45 -43.42
CA GLU A 296 1.52 4.12 -42.40
C GLU A 296 0.57 5.30 -42.13
N THR A 297 -0.73 5.03 -42.16
CA THR A 297 -1.78 5.97 -41.75
C THR A 297 -1.87 6.01 -40.23
N PRO A 298 -1.74 7.18 -39.58
CA PRO A 298 -1.85 7.26 -38.14
C PRO A 298 -3.21 6.78 -37.65
N PRO A 299 -3.26 6.11 -36.48
CA PRO A 299 -4.49 5.55 -35.95
C PRO A 299 -5.54 6.62 -35.71
N LEU A 300 -6.79 6.28 -35.98
CA LEU A 300 -7.95 7.13 -35.76
C LEU A 300 -8.22 7.24 -34.25
N LEU A 301 -8.28 8.48 -33.75
CA LEU A 301 -8.63 8.80 -32.36
C LEU A 301 -10.12 9.12 -32.22
N GLY A 302 -10.76 9.57 -33.31
CA GLY A 302 -12.15 10.00 -33.30
C GLY A 302 -12.57 10.68 -34.60
N ILE A 303 -13.76 11.27 -34.58
CA ILE A 303 -14.32 12.06 -35.68
C ILE A 303 -14.87 13.39 -35.18
N LEU A 304 -14.74 14.42 -36.00
CA LEU A 304 -15.37 15.73 -35.84
C LEU A 304 -16.43 15.88 -36.93
N GLY A 305 -17.70 15.97 -36.56
CA GLY A 305 -18.81 16.20 -37.47
C GLY A 305 -19.32 17.63 -37.41
N VAL A 306 -19.60 18.25 -38.55
CA VAL A 306 -20.15 19.61 -38.66
C VAL A 306 -21.31 19.61 -39.64
N ALA A 307 -22.48 20.10 -39.23
CA ALA A 307 -23.63 20.21 -40.11
C ALA A 307 -23.41 21.32 -41.14
N ARG A 308 -23.51 21.02 -42.44
CA ARG A 308 -23.37 22.02 -43.50
C ARG A 308 -24.35 21.71 -44.65
N PRO A 309 -25.08 22.71 -45.16
CA PRO A 309 -25.87 22.54 -46.37
C PRO A 309 -24.98 22.15 -47.57
N PRO A 310 -25.37 21.19 -48.41
CA PRO A 310 -24.53 20.65 -49.49
C PRO A 310 -24.20 21.65 -50.62
N ASP A 311 -24.81 22.85 -50.62
CA ASP A 311 -24.79 23.80 -51.74
C ASP A 311 -23.77 24.96 -51.60
N GLN A 312 -22.87 24.90 -50.60
CA GLN A 312 -21.81 25.89 -50.39
C GLN A 312 -20.42 25.23 -50.34
N PRO A 313 -19.63 25.26 -51.44
CA PRO A 313 -18.24 24.81 -51.39
C PRO A 313 -17.45 25.71 -50.42
N GLY A 314 -16.69 25.09 -49.52
CA GLY A 314 -15.88 25.79 -48.52
C GLY A 314 -14.79 26.64 -49.15
N ASP A 315 -14.54 27.83 -48.60
CA ASP A 315 -13.36 28.62 -48.94
C ASP A 315 -12.11 27.89 -48.44
N LYS A 316 -10.99 27.99 -49.16
CA LYS A 316 -9.72 27.35 -48.76
C LYS A 316 -9.28 27.84 -47.38
N GLU A 317 -9.48 29.12 -47.09
CA GLU A 317 -9.13 29.72 -45.81
C GLU A 317 -10.01 29.18 -44.66
N GLN A 318 -11.30 28.90 -44.93
CA GLN A 318 -12.21 28.27 -43.98
C GLN A 318 -11.84 26.81 -43.71
N ASN A 319 -11.47 26.07 -44.74
CA ASN A 319 -11.04 24.68 -44.60
C ASN A 319 -9.73 24.58 -43.81
N ASP A 320 -8.75 25.47 -44.05
CA ASP A 320 -7.50 25.49 -43.29
C ASP A 320 -7.72 25.77 -41.79
N ALA A 321 -8.60 26.71 -41.46
CA ALA A 321 -8.97 27.00 -40.07
C ALA A 321 -9.72 25.83 -39.41
N LEU A 322 -10.60 25.17 -40.15
CA LEU A 322 -11.30 23.96 -39.69
C LEU A 322 -10.33 22.83 -39.38
N TRP A 323 -9.36 22.57 -40.26
CA TRP A 323 -8.32 21.57 -40.03
C TRP A 323 -7.43 21.90 -38.84
N LEU A 324 -7.18 23.19 -38.56
CA LEU A 324 -6.46 23.60 -37.35
C LEU A 324 -7.25 23.30 -36.06
N LEU A 325 -8.57 23.52 -36.07
CA LEU A 325 -9.45 23.20 -34.95
C LEU A 325 -9.58 21.68 -34.76
N ALA A 326 -9.70 20.93 -35.85
CA ALA A 326 -9.67 19.46 -35.83
C ALA A 326 -8.34 18.95 -35.24
N ALA A 327 -7.20 19.52 -35.63
CA ALA A 327 -5.91 19.15 -35.07
C ALA A 327 -5.82 19.42 -33.56
N ARG A 328 -6.46 20.47 -33.05
CA ARG A 328 -6.54 20.76 -31.60
C ARG A 328 -7.41 19.75 -30.86
N ALA A 329 -8.56 19.36 -31.44
CA ALA A 329 -9.40 18.31 -30.88
C ALA A 329 -8.65 16.96 -30.85
N ALA A 330 -7.96 16.60 -31.94
CA ALA A 330 -7.16 15.38 -32.03
C ALA A 330 -6.07 15.32 -30.94
N LEU A 331 -5.38 16.44 -30.68
CA LEU A 331 -4.38 16.52 -29.60
C LEU A 331 -4.97 16.23 -28.21
N ALA A 332 -6.15 16.78 -27.91
CA ALA A 332 -6.78 16.58 -26.63
C ALA A 332 -7.27 15.13 -26.44
N LEU A 333 -7.75 14.50 -27.51
CA LEU A 333 -8.10 13.07 -27.51
C LEU A 333 -6.87 12.18 -27.35
N GLU A 334 -5.77 12.49 -28.04
CA GLU A 334 -4.50 11.78 -27.92
C GLU A 334 -3.98 11.80 -26.49
N ASP A 335 -3.96 12.98 -25.85
CA ASP A 335 -3.51 13.13 -24.48
C ASP A 335 -4.40 12.34 -23.51
N ARG A 336 -5.72 12.36 -23.71
CA ARG A 336 -6.66 11.58 -22.90
C ARG A 336 -6.41 10.08 -22.99
N GLN A 337 -6.15 9.56 -24.19
CA GLN A 337 -5.86 8.15 -24.41
C GLN A 337 -4.57 7.73 -23.71
N LEU A 338 -3.50 8.54 -23.81
CA LEU A 338 -2.23 8.30 -23.11
C LEU A 338 -2.44 8.23 -21.59
N GLN A 339 -3.21 9.17 -21.03
CA GLN A 339 -3.52 9.15 -19.60
C GLN A 339 -4.29 7.88 -19.18
N GLN A 340 -5.24 7.41 -20.01
CA GLN A 340 -6.00 6.18 -19.74
C GLN A 340 -5.10 4.94 -19.71
N THR A 341 -4.15 4.83 -20.64
CA THR A 341 -3.17 3.74 -20.68
C THR A 341 -2.28 3.75 -19.43
N VAL A 342 -1.83 4.92 -18.97
CA VAL A 342 -1.03 5.05 -17.74
C VAL A 342 -1.85 4.62 -16.52
N PHE A 343 -3.12 5.02 -16.43
CA PHE A 343 -3.99 4.62 -15.31
C PHE A 343 -4.24 3.11 -15.28
N GLN A 344 -4.52 2.48 -16.41
CA GLN A 344 -4.67 1.02 -16.49
C GLN A 344 -3.38 0.32 -16.06
N SER A 345 -2.23 0.78 -16.57
CA SER A 345 -0.92 0.24 -16.19
C SER A 345 -0.66 0.36 -14.69
N LEU A 346 -1.04 1.47 -14.05
CA LEU A 346 -0.91 1.66 -12.60
C LEU A 346 -1.88 0.77 -11.80
N GLN A 347 -3.12 0.57 -12.29
CA GLN A 347 -4.08 -0.37 -11.68
C GLN A 347 -3.56 -1.81 -11.73
N ASP A 348 -2.90 -2.19 -12.83
CA ASP A 348 -2.30 -3.52 -13.00
C ASP A 348 -1.05 -3.74 -12.11
N LEU A 349 -0.38 -2.66 -11.70
CA LEU A 349 0.78 -2.72 -10.80
C LEU A 349 0.40 -2.83 -9.30
N GLN A 350 -0.80 -2.40 -8.90
CA GLN A 350 -1.28 -2.55 -7.52
C GLN A 350 -1.23 -4.00 -6.99
N PRO A 351 -1.77 -5.01 -7.70
CA PRO A 351 -1.72 -6.39 -7.21
C PRO A 351 -0.28 -6.95 -7.11
N GLN A 352 0.64 -6.46 -7.94
CA GLN A 352 2.06 -6.86 -7.93
C GLN A 352 2.82 -6.26 -6.74
N ALA A 353 2.49 -5.04 -6.34
CA ALA A 353 3.02 -4.45 -5.12
C ALA A 353 2.58 -5.24 -3.88
N ASP A 354 1.33 -5.70 -3.86
CA ASP A 354 0.78 -6.52 -2.78
C ASP A 354 1.41 -7.92 -2.73
N THR A 355 1.69 -8.57 -3.87
CA THR A 355 2.45 -9.84 -3.89
C THR A 355 3.87 -9.65 -3.37
N LEU A 356 4.57 -8.59 -3.77
CA LEU A 356 5.92 -8.27 -3.28
C LEU A 356 5.96 -7.94 -1.79
N GLN A 357 4.93 -7.30 -1.24
CA GLN A 357 4.80 -7.11 0.21
C GLN A 357 4.55 -8.45 0.91
N ARG A 358 3.73 -9.32 0.34
CA ARG A 358 3.46 -10.68 0.84
C ARG A 358 4.71 -11.57 0.83
N TRP A 359 5.49 -11.59 -0.24
CA TRP A 359 6.76 -12.35 -0.31
C TRP A 359 7.80 -11.87 0.70
N ARG A 360 7.85 -10.56 0.96
CA ARG A 360 8.71 -9.99 2.00
C ARG A 360 8.25 -10.33 3.42
N ALA A 361 6.96 -10.60 3.61
CA ALA A 361 6.41 -11.04 4.89
C ALA A 361 6.63 -12.55 5.11
N SER A 362 6.54 -13.39 4.07
CA SER A 362 6.68 -14.85 4.17
C SER A 362 8.11 -15.34 4.36
N GLY A 363 9.13 -14.61 3.86
CA GLY A 363 10.55 -14.99 4.01
C GLY A 363 11.14 -14.91 5.43
N ARG A 364 10.32 -14.82 6.47
CA ARG A 364 10.73 -14.39 7.83
C ARG A 364 10.53 -15.41 8.94
N TYR A 365 9.78 -16.48 8.71
CA TYR A 365 9.80 -17.65 9.58
C TYR A 365 10.52 -18.76 8.85
N ASP A 366 11.52 -19.31 9.54
CA ASP A 366 12.41 -20.36 9.06
C ASP A 366 11.67 -21.40 8.23
N SER A 367 11.84 -21.33 6.92
CA SER A 367 12.08 -22.51 6.12
C SER A 367 12.56 -22.07 4.75
N LYS A 368 13.76 -22.52 4.38
CA LYS A 368 14.12 -22.73 2.96
C LYS A 368 13.02 -23.49 2.18
N ALA A 369 12.10 -24.17 2.89
CA ALA A 369 10.92 -24.80 2.33
C ALA A 369 9.78 -23.82 1.96
N SER A 370 9.55 -22.69 2.65
CA SER A 370 8.36 -21.85 2.37
C SER A 370 8.49 -20.93 1.16
N MET A 371 9.70 -20.64 0.67
CA MET A 371 9.89 -19.96 -0.63
C MET A 371 9.90 -20.94 -1.81
N LEU A 372 10.13 -22.24 -1.56
CA LEU A 372 10.19 -23.31 -2.57
C LEU A 372 8.94 -24.21 -2.56
N ALA A 373 8.07 -24.07 -1.57
CA ALA A 373 6.78 -24.74 -1.53
C ALA A 373 5.81 -23.92 -2.36
N GLU A 374 5.39 -24.50 -3.49
CA GLU A 374 4.22 -24.09 -4.26
C GLU A 374 3.08 -23.71 -3.30
N SER A 375 2.80 -22.41 -3.24
CA SER A 375 1.99 -21.74 -2.23
C SER A 375 0.66 -22.45 -1.98
N LEU A 376 0.40 -22.85 -0.74
CA LEU A 376 -0.98 -22.92 -0.26
C LEU A 376 -1.45 -21.47 -0.03
N PRO A 377 -2.61 -21.05 -0.57
CA PRO A 377 -3.20 -19.77 -0.21
C PRO A 377 -3.52 -19.76 1.30
N PRO A 378 -3.29 -18.67 2.04
CA PRO A 378 -3.73 -18.57 3.42
C PRO A 378 -5.26 -18.68 3.51
N ASP A 379 -5.77 -19.33 4.56
CA ASP A 379 -7.19 -19.67 4.78
C ASP A 379 -8.18 -18.50 4.53
N GLY A 380 -7.76 -17.27 4.81
CA GLY A 380 -8.59 -16.06 4.65
C GLY A 380 -8.82 -15.61 3.21
N ASP A 381 -7.83 -15.76 2.32
CA ASP A 381 -7.96 -15.41 0.90
C ASP A 381 -8.76 -16.49 0.16
N LEU A 382 -8.57 -17.74 0.56
CA LEU A 382 -9.32 -18.88 0.03
C LEU A 382 -10.82 -18.73 0.31
N ALA A 383 -11.21 -18.30 1.52
CA ALA A 383 -12.61 -18.07 1.86
C ALA A 383 -13.28 -17.02 0.97
N ASN A 384 -12.56 -15.97 0.56
CA ASN A 384 -13.09 -14.96 -0.36
C ASN A 384 -13.27 -15.51 -1.77
N TRP A 385 -12.31 -16.29 -2.28
CA TRP A 385 -12.44 -16.94 -3.60
C TRP A 385 -13.56 -17.97 -3.63
N VAL A 386 -13.71 -18.76 -2.55
CA VAL A 386 -14.81 -19.71 -2.39
C VAL A 386 -16.15 -18.97 -2.34
N LYS A 387 -16.24 -17.84 -1.63
CA LYS A 387 -17.45 -16.99 -1.62
C LYS A 387 -17.82 -16.53 -3.04
N ASP A 388 -16.86 -15.99 -3.78
CA ASP A 388 -17.08 -15.42 -5.10
C ASP A 388 -17.46 -16.52 -6.11
N ALA A 389 -16.82 -17.68 -6.02
CA ALA A 389 -17.14 -18.87 -6.81
C ALA A 389 -18.53 -19.45 -6.46
N LEU A 390 -18.89 -19.56 -5.18
CA LEU A 390 -20.23 -20.00 -4.75
C LEU A 390 -21.32 -19.00 -5.18
N THR A 391 -21.03 -17.70 -5.18
CA THR A 391 -21.97 -16.68 -5.66
C THR A 391 -22.26 -16.83 -7.16
N HIS A 392 -21.26 -17.24 -7.93
CA HIS A 392 -21.35 -17.47 -9.38
C HIS A 392 -21.40 -18.96 -9.72
N TYR A 393 -21.96 -19.79 -8.84
CA TYR A 393 -21.95 -21.26 -8.97
C TYR A 393 -22.54 -21.75 -10.32
N TRP A 394 -23.58 -21.06 -10.82
CA TRP A 394 -24.24 -21.38 -12.10
C TRP A 394 -23.61 -20.72 -13.32
N GLY A 395 -22.54 -19.93 -13.17
CA GLY A 395 -21.81 -19.29 -14.26
C GLY A 395 -21.39 -17.85 -13.96
N GLY A 396 -20.31 -17.41 -14.59
CA GLY A 396 -19.76 -16.05 -14.48
C GLY A 396 -18.23 -16.02 -14.49
N PRO A 397 -17.60 -14.88 -14.84
CA PRO A 397 -16.14 -14.76 -14.94
C PRO A 397 -15.43 -15.07 -13.61
N LYS A 398 -16.11 -14.86 -12.47
CA LYS A 398 -15.59 -15.17 -11.14
C LYS A 398 -15.51 -16.65 -10.79
N LEU A 399 -16.18 -17.53 -11.55
CA LEU A 399 -16.05 -18.98 -11.42
C LEU A 399 -15.00 -19.50 -12.41
N SER A 400 -15.06 -19.07 -13.67
CA SER A 400 -14.17 -19.54 -14.75
C SER A 400 -12.75 -18.97 -14.67
N GLY A 401 -12.58 -17.76 -14.14
CA GLY A 401 -11.29 -17.10 -13.92
C GLY A 401 -10.86 -17.11 -12.45
N SER A 402 -11.38 -18.03 -11.64
CA SER A 402 -11.03 -18.11 -10.21
C SER A 402 -9.63 -18.71 -10.03
N PRO A 403 -8.79 -18.18 -9.12
CA PRO A 403 -7.55 -18.82 -8.70
C PRO A 403 -7.73 -20.23 -8.11
N LEU A 404 -8.96 -20.62 -7.76
CA LEU A 404 -9.29 -21.98 -7.34
C LEU A 404 -9.09 -23.02 -8.44
N MET A 405 -9.11 -22.61 -9.72
CA MET A 405 -8.94 -23.50 -10.86
C MET A 405 -7.52 -24.11 -10.93
N ASP A 406 -6.54 -23.42 -10.35
CA ASP A 406 -5.13 -23.84 -10.33
C ASP A 406 -4.84 -24.87 -9.23
N LEU A 407 -5.80 -25.18 -8.36
CA LEU A 407 -5.64 -26.18 -7.30
C LEU A 407 -5.49 -27.59 -7.88
N GLN A 408 -4.59 -28.38 -7.32
CA GLN A 408 -4.29 -29.73 -7.81
C GLN A 408 -5.50 -30.66 -7.67
N VAL A 409 -6.32 -30.47 -6.64
CA VAL A 409 -7.58 -31.21 -6.47
C VAL A 409 -8.56 -30.94 -7.62
N VAL A 410 -8.62 -29.70 -8.13
CA VAL A 410 -9.47 -29.31 -9.26
C VAL A 410 -8.94 -29.89 -10.55
N GLN A 411 -7.63 -29.82 -10.78
CA GLN A 411 -7.01 -30.41 -11.97
C GLN A 411 -7.17 -31.94 -12.03
N LYS A 412 -6.98 -32.65 -10.90
CA LYS A 412 -7.23 -34.10 -10.82
C LYS A 412 -8.69 -34.43 -11.09
N THR A 413 -9.63 -33.69 -10.48
CA THR A 413 -11.07 -33.89 -10.69
C THR A 413 -11.51 -33.52 -12.12
N ALA A 414 -10.81 -32.60 -12.80
CA ALA A 414 -11.12 -32.23 -14.18
C ALA A 414 -10.88 -33.36 -15.17
N ALA A 415 -9.94 -34.27 -14.88
CA ALA A 415 -9.76 -35.48 -15.67
C ALA A 415 -11.01 -36.37 -15.68
N ASP A 416 -11.77 -36.39 -14.57
CA ASP A 416 -13.01 -37.17 -14.43
C ASP A 416 -14.25 -36.49 -15.04
N HIS A 417 -14.13 -35.20 -15.43
CA HIS A 417 -15.23 -34.39 -15.97
C HIS A 417 -14.92 -33.84 -17.38
N ASP A 418 -14.48 -34.72 -18.29
CA ASP A 418 -14.23 -34.41 -19.71
C ASP A 418 -13.26 -33.23 -19.93
N GLY A 419 -12.33 -32.99 -19.00
CA GLY A 419 -11.37 -31.88 -19.07
C GLY A 419 -11.97 -30.50 -18.76
N ASN A 420 -13.24 -30.42 -18.34
CA ASN A 420 -13.87 -29.15 -18.03
C ASN A 420 -13.60 -28.72 -16.57
N ALA A 421 -12.59 -27.85 -16.41
CA ALA A 421 -12.18 -27.32 -15.11
C ALA A 421 -13.32 -26.60 -14.35
N VAL A 422 -14.28 -25.98 -15.05
CA VAL A 422 -15.40 -25.26 -14.41
C VAL A 422 -16.36 -26.25 -13.74
N ASN A 423 -16.64 -27.37 -14.40
CA ASN A 423 -17.47 -28.44 -13.83
C ASN A 423 -16.75 -29.15 -12.68
N ALA A 424 -15.43 -29.34 -12.80
CA ALA A 424 -14.61 -29.91 -11.73
C ALA A 424 -14.62 -29.04 -10.47
N LEU A 425 -14.43 -27.72 -10.63
CA LEU A 425 -14.51 -26.77 -9.52
C LEU A 425 -15.91 -26.79 -8.89
N ARG A 426 -16.98 -26.84 -9.70
CA ARG A 426 -18.35 -26.94 -9.21
C ARG A 426 -18.56 -28.21 -8.37
N ALA A 427 -18.05 -29.35 -8.83
CA ALA A 427 -18.13 -30.62 -8.12
C ALA A 427 -17.36 -30.59 -6.78
N ILE A 428 -16.22 -29.89 -6.72
CA ILE A 428 -15.43 -29.73 -5.49
C ILE A 428 -16.12 -28.80 -4.51
N LEU A 429 -16.64 -27.67 -4.96
CA LEU A 429 -17.44 -26.77 -4.11
C LEU A 429 -18.68 -27.49 -3.57
N ARG A 430 -19.34 -28.33 -4.39
CA ARG A 430 -20.46 -29.14 -3.95
C ARG A 430 -20.05 -30.16 -2.88
N ARG A 431 -18.97 -30.91 -3.10
CA ARG A 431 -18.40 -31.82 -2.08
C ARG A 431 -18.03 -31.08 -0.79
N GLY A 432 -17.50 -29.86 -0.90
CA GLY A 432 -17.17 -29.01 0.24
C GLY A 432 -18.41 -28.63 1.06
N VAL A 433 -19.52 -28.28 0.39
CA VAL A 433 -20.82 -28.00 1.03
C VAL A 433 -21.42 -29.27 1.65
N ASP A 434 -21.34 -30.41 0.95
CA ASP A 434 -21.91 -31.67 1.43
C ASP A 434 -21.17 -32.19 2.68
N LYS A 435 -19.87 -31.90 2.84
CA LYS A 435 -19.09 -32.24 4.06
C LYS A 435 -19.56 -31.48 5.31
N ILE A 436 -20.24 -30.34 5.14
CA ILE A 436 -20.79 -29.52 6.22
C ILE A 436 -22.19 -30.01 6.64
N LYS A 437 -22.79 -30.93 5.86
CA LYS A 437 -24.11 -31.50 6.14
C LYS A 437 -24.08 -32.34 7.42
N PRO A 438 -24.90 -32.02 8.44
CA PRO A 438 -25.04 -32.86 9.63
C PRO A 438 -25.75 -34.19 9.33
N GLU A 439 -25.57 -35.19 10.18
CA GLU A 439 -26.27 -36.48 10.07
C GLU A 439 -27.75 -36.36 10.44
N GLY A 440 -28.63 -37.00 9.65
CA GLY A 440 -30.08 -37.04 9.87
C GLY A 440 -30.93 -36.35 8.81
N GLU A 441 -32.24 -36.25 9.07
CA GLU A 441 -33.19 -35.54 8.20
C GLU A 441 -33.05 -34.02 8.33
N ARG A 442 -33.29 -33.30 7.23
CA ARG A 442 -33.10 -31.84 7.15
C ARG A 442 -33.96 -31.11 8.18
N ARG A 443 -33.30 -30.42 9.11
CA ARG A 443 -33.94 -29.61 10.15
C ARG A 443 -33.53 -28.14 10.05
N PHE A 444 -34.31 -27.25 10.65
CA PHE A 444 -34.00 -25.83 10.81
C PHE A 444 -33.43 -25.54 12.21
N THR A 445 -32.55 -26.41 12.70
CA THR A 445 -31.87 -26.29 14.00
C THR A 445 -30.50 -25.64 13.86
N ALA A 446 -29.90 -25.20 14.97
CA ALA A 446 -28.61 -24.50 15.00
C ALA A 446 -27.48 -25.22 14.26
N GLU A 447 -27.45 -26.56 14.33
CA GLU A 447 -26.47 -27.42 13.65
C GLU A 447 -26.62 -27.40 12.13
N TRP A 448 -27.85 -27.26 11.63
CA TRP A 448 -28.16 -27.25 10.21
C TRP A 448 -28.08 -25.85 9.59
N ILE A 449 -27.97 -24.79 10.39
CA ILE A 449 -28.00 -23.40 9.90
C ILE A 449 -26.93 -23.16 8.84
N LEU A 450 -25.69 -23.60 9.05
CA LEU A 450 -24.58 -23.35 8.10
C LEU A 450 -24.84 -24.03 6.74
N PHE A 451 -25.22 -25.31 6.77
CA PHE A 451 -25.56 -26.06 5.56
C PHE A 451 -26.78 -25.46 4.83
N ASN A 452 -27.84 -25.15 5.58
CA ASN A 452 -29.06 -24.56 5.02
C ASN A 452 -28.81 -23.18 4.38
N ILE A 453 -27.93 -22.35 4.96
CA ILE A 453 -27.51 -21.09 4.34
C ILE A 453 -26.79 -21.37 3.03
N LEU A 454 -25.83 -22.31 3.00
CA LEU A 454 -25.07 -22.63 1.80
C LEU A 454 -25.96 -23.15 0.67
N GLU A 455 -26.83 -24.10 0.99
CA GLU A 455 -27.75 -24.72 0.04
C GLU A 455 -28.78 -23.71 -0.49
N MET A 456 -29.48 -22.99 0.40
CA MET A 456 -30.53 -22.07 -0.05
C MET A 456 -29.98 -20.81 -0.73
N LYS A 457 -28.85 -20.26 -0.26
CA LYS A 457 -28.32 -19.00 -0.79
C LYS A 457 -27.52 -19.17 -2.07
N PHE A 458 -26.66 -20.17 -2.13
CA PHE A 458 -25.68 -20.31 -3.21
C PHE A 458 -26.06 -21.40 -4.22
N ILE A 459 -26.57 -22.54 -3.77
CA ILE A 459 -26.95 -23.65 -4.66
C ILE A 459 -28.33 -23.41 -5.29
N GLU A 460 -29.35 -23.12 -4.47
CA GLU A 460 -30.72 -22.83 -4.92
C GLU A 460 -30.88 -21.38 -5.44
N GLY A 461 -29.92 -20.49 -5.16
CA GLY A 461 -29.91 -19.11 -5.67
C GLY A 461 -30.98 -18.18 -5.08
N ARG A 462 -31.51 -18.46 -3.88
CA ARG A 462 -32.58 -17.65 -3.26
C ARG A 462 -32.09 -16.24 -2.86
N LYS A 463 -33.04 -15.30 -2.78
CA LYS A 463 -32.78 -13.93 -2.29
C LYS A 463 -32.49 -13.95 -0.78
N VAL A 464 -31.62 -13.04 -0.33
CA VAL A 464 -31.16 -12.95 1.07
C VAL A 464 -32.34 -12.84 2.04
N ARG A 465 -33.31 -11.97 1.72
CA ARG A 465 -34.53 -11.77 2.51
C ARG A 465 -35.36 -13.05 2.69
N ASP A 466 -35.48 -13.86 1.63
CA ASP A 466 -36.28 -15.08 1.65
C ASP A 466 -35.60 -16.18 2.48
N VAL A 467 -34.27 -16.23 2.45
CA VAL A 467 -33.46 -17.14 3.27
C VAL A 467 -33.53 -16.73 4.75
N ALA A 468 -33.38 -15.43 5.04
CA ALA A 468 -33.49 -14.88 6.39
C ALA A 468 -34.87 -15.18 7.02
N ALA A 469 -35.94 -14.97 6.25
CA ALA A 469 -37.31 -15.27 6.68
C ALA A 469 -37.52 -16.76 6.96
N ARG A 470 -37.03 -17.66 6.09
CA ARG A 470 -37.15 -19.11 6.25
C ARG A 470 -36.34 -19.66 7.42
N LEU A 471 -35.20 -19.04 7.73
CA LEU A 471 -34.35 -19.41 8.86
C LEU A 471 -34.69 -18.68 10.16
N ALA A 472 -35.77 -17.88 10.16
CA ALA A 472 -36.22 -17.09 11.32
C ALA A 472 -35.09 -16.23 11.94
N MET A 473 -34.28 -15.56 11.10
CA MET A 473 -33.17 -14.72 11.53
C MET A 473 -33.14 -13.37 10.81
N SER A 474 -32.44 -12.39 11.40
CA SER A 474 -32.22 -11.09 10.77
C SER A 474 -31.22 -11.18 9.61
N GLU A 475 -31.29 -10.24 8.64
CA GLU A 475 -30.33 -10.18 7.53
C GLU A 475 -28.88 -9.98 8.01
N ALA A 476 -28.68 -9.17 9.05
CA ALA A 476 -27.36 -8.94 9.63
C ALA A 476 -26.76 -10.21 10.25
N ASP A 477 -27.58 -11.04 10.91
CA ASP A 477 -27.13 -12.31 11.46
C ASP A 477 -26.88 -13.35 10.35
N LEU A 478 -27.71 -13.35 9.30
CA LEU A 478 -27.52 -14.16 8.11
C LEU A 478 -26.15 -13.88 7.45
N TYR A 479 -25.76 -12.61 7.29
CA TYR A 479 -24.44 -12.25 6.74
C TYR A 479 -23.27 -12.76 7.61
N ARG A 480 -23.41 -12.72 8.94
CA ARG A 480 -22.38 -13.23 9.86
C ARG A 480 -22.25 -14.75 9.74
N LYS A 481 -23.38 -15.47 9.79
CA LYS A 481 -23.42 -16.94 9.67
C LYS A 481 -23.01 -17.43 8.29
N GLN A 482 -23.33 -16.68 7.23
CA GLN A 482 -22.87 -16.93 5.86
C GLN A 482 -21.34 -16.88 5.77
N ARG A 483 -20.69 -15.90 6.42
CA ARG A 483 -19.22 -15.83 6.43
C ARG A 483 -18.59 -17.07 7.07
N VAL A 484 -19.10 -17.48 8.23
CA VAL A 484 -18.65 -18.69 8.94
C VAL A 484 -18.88 -19.96 8.09
N ALA A 485 -20.03 -20.04 7.40
CA ALA A 485 -20.34 -21.17 6.54
C ALA A 485 -19.37 -21.27 5.34
N VAL A 486 -19.02 -20.13 4.73
CA VAL A 486 -18.05 -20.09 3.62
C VAL A 486 -16.63 -20.42 4.10
N GLU A 487 -16.22 -19.94 5.27
CA GLU A 487 -14.93 -20.30 5.89
C GLU A 487 -14.83 -21.82 6.13
N ALA A 488 -15.92 -22.46 6.56
CA ALA A 488 -15.98 -23.91 6.72
C ALA A 488 -15.83 -24.67 5.38
N VAL A 489 -16.43 -24.16 4.29
CA VAL A 489 -16.25 -24.74 2.94
C VAL A 489 -14.80 -24.58 2.49
N ALA A 490 -14.20 -23.40 2.70
CA ALA A 490 -12.81 -23.14 2.33
C ALA A 490 -11.85 -24.10 3.04
N LYS A 491 -12.05 -24.34 4.34
CA LYS A 491 -11.28 -25.32 5.10
C LYS A 491 -11.42 -26.74 4.53
N SER A 492 -12.64 -27.14 4.16
CA SER A 492 -12.91 -28.44 3.52
C SER A 492 -12.18 -28.58 2.17
N VAL A 493 -12.17 -27.52 1.35
CA VAL A 493 -11.42 -27.49 0.07
C VAL A 493 -9.92 -27.59 0.29
N LEU A 494 -9.39 -26.94 1.32
CA LEU A 494 -7.97 -27.01 1.67
C LEU A 494 -7.57 -28.41 2.13
N GLU A 495 -8.39 -29.07 2.94
CA GLU A 495 -8.19 -30.47 3.33
C GLU A 495 -8.20 -31.42 2.11
N MET A 496 -9.08 -31.15 1.14
CA MET A 496 -9.08 -31.92 -0.12
C MET A 496 -7.82 -31.67 -0.96
N GLU A 497 -7.29 -30.45 -0.98
CA GLU A 497 -6.03 -30.09 -1.66
C GLU A 497 -4.82 -30.76 -0.99
N SER A 498 -4.75 -30.79 0.35
CA SER A 498 -3.66 -31.47 1.06
C SER A 498 -3.63 -32.97 0.75
N HIS A 499 -4.78 -33.65 0.75
CA HIS A 499 -4.86 -35.05 0.37
C HIS A 499 -4.50 -35.29 -1.10
N ALA A 500 -4.88 -34.37 -1.99
CA ALA A 500 -4.51 -34.44 -3.40
C ALA A 500 -2.98 -34.31 -3.62
N LYS A 501 -2.30 -33.50 -2.80
CA LYS A 501 -0.83 -33.34 -2.82
C LYS A 501 -0.08 -34.53 -2.23
N GLU A 502 -0.60 -35.17 -1.19
CA GLU A 502 0.00 -36.37 -0.56
C GLU A 502 -0.10 -37.62 -1.44
N THR A 503 -1.14 -37.71 -2.29
CA THR A 503 -1.35 -38.85 -3.20
C THR A 503 -0.55 -38.67 -4.50
N LYS A 504 0.72 -38.29 -4.40
CA LYS A 504 1.60 -38.03 -5.55
C LYS A 504 2.88 -38.87 -5.50
#